data_AF-A0A960VY68-F1
#
_entry.id   AF-A0A960VY68-F1
#
_cell.length_a   1.000
_cell.length_b   1.000
_cell.length_c   1.000
_cell.angle_alpha   90.00
_cell.angle_beta   90.00
_cell.angle_gamma   90.00
#
_symmetry.space_group_name_H-M   'P 1'
#
loop_
_entity.id
_entity.type
_entity.pdbx_description
1 polymer ?
#
loop_
_entity_poly.entity_id
_entity_poly.type
_entity_poly.pdbx_seq_one_letter_code
_entity_poly.pdbx_strand_id
1 'polypeptide(L)'
;MVAIKEFNIEEVEIEDGEPVDNILSEKQMRLLTEPLYSSWKPENNSSFLVTANVGIFTKLLSQGIAPDVLLSLNVEKPKNRNKKEDRCYYLDKIGKAPEVVIEVVSNTKGHELESKLIDYGTIGVRYYVVYDPEMFILKGRVIYSYEYKNKIPVEMEETWFREVGLGLLLWSGGGFLK
;
A
#
# COMPACT_ATOMS: atom_id res chain seq x y z
N MET A 1 -24.67 -36.13 -22.99
CA MET A 1 -23.66 -35.09 -23.27
C MET A 1 -24.01 -33.90 -22.39
N VAL A 2 -23.30 -33.71 -21.29
CA VAL A 2 -23.55 -32.58 -20.37
C VAL A 2 -22.83 -31.38 -20.96
N ALA A 3 -23.57 -30.35 -21.34
CA ALA A 3 -22.98 -29.08 -21.76
C ALA A 3 -22.29 -28.47 -20.53
N ILE A 4 -20.95 -28.41 -20.56
CA ILE A 4 -20.19 -27.63 -19.60
C ILE A 4 -20.44 -26.18 -20.01
N LYS A 5 -21.20 -25.46 -19.20
CA LYS A 5 -21.38 -24.01 -19.36
C LYS A 5 -20.00 -23.40 -19.20
N GLU A 6 -19.48 -22.76 -20.24
CA GLU A 6 -18.21 -22.02 -20.16
C GLU A 6 -18.30 -21.03 -18.99
N PHE A 7 -17.32 -21.09 -18.11
CA PHE A 7 -17.26 -20.22 -16.94
C PHE A 7 -16.91 -18.81 -17.42
N ASN A 8 -17.90 -17.91 -17.41
CA ASN A 8 -17.70 -16.53 -17.80
C ASN A 8 -16.97 -15.80 -16.66
N ILE A 9 -15.65 -15.65 -16.83
CA ILE A 9 -14.77 -15.00 -15.83
C ILE A 9 -15.20 -13.53 -15.58
N GLU A 10 -15.86 -12.89 -16.54
CA GLU A 10 -16.35 -11.50 -16.40
C GLU A 10 -17.53 -11.35 -15.41
N GLU A 11 -18.21 -12.45 -15.06
CA GLU A 11 -19.31 -12.48 -14.08
C GLU A 11 -18.84 -12.86 -12.66
N VAL A 12 -17.53 -13.09 -12.47
CA VAL A 12 -16.99 -13.49 -11.16
C VAL A 12 -16.93 -12.27 -10.25
N GLU A 13 -17.95 -12.12 -9.42
CA GLU A 13 -17.88 -11.28 -8.22
C GLU A 13 -16.94 -11.95 -7.22
N ILE A 14 -15.82 -11.28 -6.94
CA ILE A 14 -14.78 -11.80 -6.05
C ILE A 14 -15.13 -11.34 -4.62
N GLU A 15 -15.75 -12.26 -3.87
CA GLU A 15 -16.13 -12.29 -2.45
C GLU A 15 -16.84 -11.09 -1.76
N ASP A 16 -16.61 -9.81 -2.08
CA ASP A 16 -17.17 -8.68 -1.31
C ASP A 16 -17.80 -7.55 -2.17
N GLY A 17 -18.07 -7.80 -3.46
CA GLY A 17 -18.64 -6.80 -4.38
C GLY A 17 -17.63 -5.76 -4.90
N GLU A 18 -16.42 -5.75 -4.34
CA GLU A 18 -15.23 -5.09 -4.87
C GLU A 18 -14.31 -6.14 -5.52
N PRO A 19 -13.60 -5.83 -6.62
CA PRO A 19 -12.65 -6.76 -7.19
C PRO A 19 -11.52 -7.00 -6.19
N VAL A 20 -11.38 -8.25 -5.73
CA VAL A 20 -10.20 -8.72 -5.01
C VAL A 20 -8.95 -8.46 -5.85
N ASP A 21 -7.84 -8.17 -5.15
CA ASP A 21 -6.51 -8.06 -5.74
C ASP A 21 -6.20 -9.18 -6.73
N ASN A 22 -5.62 -8.80 -7.87
CA ASN A 22 -5.16 -9.77 -8.84
C ASN A 22 -3.80 -10.36 -8.41
N ILE A 23 -3.41 -11.48 -9.02
CA ILE A 23 -2.17 -12.19 -8.69
C ILE A 23 -0.93 -11.30 -8.85
N LEU A 24 -0.96 -10.32 -9.77
CA LEU A 24 0.17 -9.42 -9.97
C LEU A 24 0.27 -8.40 -8.83
N SER A 25 -0.82 -7.75 -8.42
CA SER A 25 -0.80 -6.79 -7.30
C SER A 25 -0.34 -7.47 -6.01
N GLU A 26 -0.83 -8.68 -5.74
CA GLU A 26 -0.42 -9.47 -4.57
C GLU A 26 1.08 -9.81 -4.56
N LYS A 27 1.66 -10.14 -5.71
CA LYS A 27 3.11 -10.37 -5.82
C LYS A 27 3.91 -9.09 -5.58
N GLN A 28 3.45 -7.95 -6.11
CA GLN A 28 4.12 -6.66 -5.90
C GLN A 28 4.15 -6.29 -4.41
N MET A 29 3.06 -6.49 -3.69
CA MET A 29 2.99 -6.22 -2.25
C MET A 29 4.03 -7.02 -1.45
N ARG A 30 4.25 -8.29 -1.79
CA ARG A 30 5.32 -9.09 -1.15
C ARG A 30 6.71 -8.55 -1.47
N LEU A 31 6.96 -8.23 -2.75
CA LEU A 31 8.24 -7.68 -3.19
C LEU A 31 8.53 -6.29 -2.61
N LEU A 32 7.52 -5.54 -2.18
CA LEU A 32 7.68 -4.26 -1.50
C LEU A 32 7.98 -4.39 0.00
N THR A 33 7.62 -5.51 0.63
CA THR A 33 7.74 -5.66 2.10
C THR A 33 8.89 -6.58 2.53
N GLU A 34 9.13 -7.68 1.82
CA GLU A 34 10.17 -8.67 2.17
C GLU A 34 11.61 -8.12 2.09
N PRO A 35 11.99 -7.30 1.08
CA PRO A 35 13.34 -6.73 1.02
C PRO A 35 13.66 -5.85 2.23
N LEU A 36 12.68 -5.11 2.75
CA LEU A 36 12.89 -4.26 3.93
C LEU A 36 13.24 -5.12 5.15
N TYR A 37 12.53 -6.22 5.38
CA TYR A 37 12.83 -7.10 6.51
C TYR A 37 14.09 -7.94 6.35
N SER A 38 14.51 -8.24 5.13
CA SER A 38 15.72 -9.04 4.89
C SER A 38 16.99 -8.19 4.87
N SER A 39 16.90 -6.94 4.40
CA SER A 39 18.10 -6.23 3.94
C SER A 39 18.16 -4.76 4.36
N TRP A 40 17.07 -4.16 4.86
CA TRP A 40 17.08 -2.76 5.26
C TRP A 40 17.23 -2.59 6.77
N LYS A 41 18.04 -1.61 7.16
CA LYS A 41 18.16 -1.13 8.53
C LYS A 41 17.95 0.39 8.50
N PRO A 42 16.90 0.90 9.15
CA PRO A 42 16.71 2.33 9.28
C PRO A 42 17.90 2.99 9.99
N GLU A 43 18.02 4.31 9.85
CA GLU A 43 19.01 5.08 10.59
C GLU A 43 18.93 4.80 12.09
N ASN A 44 20.09 4.76 12.75
CA ASN A 44 20.24 4.42 14.16
C ASN A 44 19.71 3.02 14.55
N ASN A 45 19.48 2.14 13.57
CA ASN A 45 18.97 0.79 13.79
C ASN A 45 17.64 0.79 14.57
N SER A 46 16.81 1.80 14.32
CA SER A 46 15.49 1.94 14.93
C SER A 46 14.54 0.82 14.47
N SER A 47 13.52 0.56 15.29
CA SER A 47 12.46 -0.37 14.92
C SER A 47 11.67 0.16 13.74
N PHE A 48 11.08 -0.74 12.95
CA PHE A 48 10.11 -0.39 11.93
C PHE A 48 9.09 -1.51 11.76
N LEU A 49 7.92 -1.12 11.27
CA LEU A 49 6.85 -2.01 10.87
C LEU A 49 6.53 -1.72 9.40
N VAL A 50 6.71 -2.73 8.55
CA VAL A 50 6.16 -2.74 7.19
C VAL A 50 5.16 -3.89 7.08
N THR A 51 4.00 -3.64 6.48
CA THR A 51 2.95 -4.64 6.31
C THR A 51 2.28 -4.49 4.96
N ALA A 52 1.77 -5.61 4.43
CA ALA A 52 0.94 -5.64 3.24
C ALA A 52 -0.51 -5.98 3.63
N ASN A 53 -1.50 -5.33 3.01
CA ASN A 53 -2.94 -5.55 3.24
C ASN A 53 -3.34 -5.51 4.73
N VAL A 54 -2.86 -4.50 5.46
CA VAL A 54 -3.21 -4.29 6.87
C VAL A 54 -3.94 -2.96 7.03
N GLY A 55 -5.20 -3.05 7.45
CA GLY A 55 -6.05 -1.89 7.69
C GLY A 55 -5.53 -0.94 8.77
N ILE A 56 -5.68 0.36 8.51
CA ILE A 56 -5.47 1.46 9.43
C ILE A 56 -6.82 1.88 10.00
N PHE A 57 -6.94 1.87 11.33
CA PHE A 57 -8.16 2.28 12.03
C PHE A 57 -7.89 3.47 12.94
N THR A 58 -8.79 4.44 12.89
CA THR A 58 -8.75 5.64 13.74
C THR A 58 -10.12 6.26 13.90
N LYS A 59 -10.33 7.04 14.95
CA LYS A 59 -11.55 7.84 15.14
C LYS A 59 -11.83 8.84 14.00
N LEU A 60 -10.80 9.21 13.23
CA LEU A 60 -10.94 10.12 12.09
C LEU A 60 -11.62 9.45 10.88
N LEU A 61 -11.56 8.12 10.76
CA LEU A 61 -12.10 7.34 9.65
C LEU A 61 -12.94 6.18 10.21
N SER A 62 -14.27 6.35 10.19
CA SER A 62 -15.21 5.42 10.85
C SER A 62 -15.14 3.98 10.34
N GLN A 63 -14.79 3.76 9.07
CA GLN A 63 -14.65 2.43 8.46
C GLN A 63 -13.20 1.92 8.43
N GLY A 64 -12.22 2.75 8.81
CA GLY A 64 -10.81 2.49 8.54
C GLY A 64 -10.45 2.63 7.05
N ILE A 65 -9.17 2.44 6.74
CA ILE A 65 -8.63 2.48 5.38
C ILE A 65 -7.54 1.42 5.25
N ALA A 66 -7.54 0.62 4.19
CA ALA A 66 -6.58 -0.45 3.98
C ALA A 66 -5.62 -0.09 2.84
N PRO A 67 -4.35 0.21 3.15
CA PRO A 67 -3.31 0.30 2.14
C PRO A 67 -2.81 -1.08 1.71
N ASP A 68 -2.38 -1.18 0.45
CA ASP A 68 -1.68 -2.35 -0.05
C ASP A 68 -0.34 -2.54 0.66
N VAL A 69 0.40 -1.45 0.91
CA VAL A 69 1.60 -1.44 1.75
C VAL A 69 1.63 -0.21 2.65
N LEU A 70 1.99 -0.41 3.92
CA LEU A 70 2.37 0.67 4.83
C LEU A 70 3.75 0.43 5.42
N LEU A 71 4.49 1.51 5.68
CA LEU A 71 5.74 1.53 6.43
C LEU A 71 5.67 2.58 7.54
N SER A 72 5.96 2.15 8.77
CA SER A 72 6.00 2.98 9.96
C SER A 72 7.32 2.79 10.72
N LEU A 73 8.11 3.86 10.82
CA LEU A 73 9.35 3.95 11.58
C LEU A 73 9.10 4.03 13.08
N ASN A 74 10.06 3.59 13.88
CA ASN A 74 10.00 3.57 15.35
C ASN A 74 8.78 2.81 15.92
N VAL A 75 8.24 1.84 15.17
CA VAL A 75 7.15 0.97 15.59
C VAL A 75 7.64 -0.47 15.68
N GLU A 76 7.42 -1.12 16.83
CA GLU A 76 7.75 -2.53 17.00
C GLU A 76 6.75 -3.45 16.30
N LYS A 77 7.23 -4.59 15.81
CA LYS A 77 6.35 -5.68 15.38
C LYS A 77 5.48 -6.14 16.55
N PRO A 78 4.17 -6.37 16.34
CA PRO A 78 3.31 -6.88 17.39
C PRO A 78 3.82 -8.24 17.91
N LYS A 79 4.01 -8.33 19.23
CA LYS A 79 4.52 -9.54 19.89
C LYS A 79 3.43 -10.60 20.09
N ASN A 80 2.14 -10.22 20.10
CA ASN A 80 1.02 -11.11 20.40
C ASN A 80 -0.07 -11.08 19.31
N ARG A 81 0.05 -11.97 18.32
CA ARG A 81 -0.87 -12.05 17.16
C ARG A 81 -2.32 -12.44 17.51
N ASN A 82 -2.57 -12.88 18.74
CA ASN A 82 -3.90 -13.34 19.15
C ASN A 82 -4.84 -12.19 19.59
N LYS A 83 -4.29 -11.02 19.93
CA LYS A 83 -5.12 -9.84 20.28
C LYS A 83 -5.60 -9.14 19.01
N LYS A 84 -6.90 -8.84 18.92
CA LYS A 84 -7.49 -8.14 17.76
C LYS A 84 -6.78 -6.81 17.45
N GLU A 85 -6.38 -6.11 18.51
CA GLU A 85 -5.64 -4.85 18.43
C GLU A 85 -4.24 -4.96 17.83
N ASP A 86 -3.68 -6.17 17.77
CA ASP A 86 -2.34 -6.44 17.27
C ASP A 86 -2.39 -7.00 15.82
N ARG A 87 -3.59 -7.03 15.21
CA ARG A 87 -3.83 -7.49 13.83
C ARG A 87 -3.98 -6.37 12.82
N CYS A 88 -4.17 -5.13 13.28
CA CYS A 88 -4.38 -3.95 12.44
C CYS A 88 -3.55 -2.77 12.97
N TYR A 89 -3.38 -1.74 12.14
CA TYR A 89 -2.71 -0.51 12.52
C TYR A 89 -3.71 0.45 13.19
N TYR A 90 -3.82 0.39 14.52
CA TYR A 90 -4.65 1.32 15.27
C TYR A 90 -3.90 2.62 15.55
N LEU A 91 -4.13 3.65 14.74
CA LEU A 91 -3.41 4.93 14.82
C LEU A 91 -3.49 5.52 16.23
N ASP A 92 -4.67 5.53 16.84
CA ASP A 92 -4.89 6.07 18.19
C ASP A 92 -4.09 5.33 19.29
N LYS A 93 -3.74 4.06 19.06
CA LYS A 93 -2.90 3.24 19.97
C LYS A 93 -1.41 3.41 19.69
N ILE A 94 -1.04 3.51 18.42
CA ILE A 94 0.35 3.67 17.98
C ILE A 94 0.82 5.13 18.20
N GLY A 95 -0.10 6.08 18.16
CA GLY A 95 0.16 7.51 18.39
C GLY A 95 0.62 8.29 17.15
N LYS A 96 0.75 7.63 16.00
CA LYS A 96 1.12 8.27 14.72
C LYS A 96 0.64 7.50 13.50
N ALA A 97 0.49 8.19 12.38
CA ALA A 97 0.28 7.56 11.07
C ALA A 97 1.56 6.86 10.57
N PRO A 98 1.43 5.92 9.61
CA PRO A 98 2.59 5.43 8.85
C PRO A 98 3.28 6.56 8.08
N GLU A 99 4.60 6.49 7.95
CA GLU A 99 5.35 7.45 7.15
C GLU A 99 5.08 7.25 5.65
N VAL A 100 4.99 6.01 5.18
CA VAL A 100 4.75 5.71 3.77
C VAL A 100 3.54 4.81 3.62
N VAL A 101 2.67 5.14 2.67
CA VAL A 101 1.62 4.27 2.15
C VAL A 101 1.79 4.11 0.64
N ILE A 102 1.60 2.91 0.14
CA ILE A 102 1.65 2.57 -1.28
C ILE A 102 0.35 1.84 -1.64
N GLU A 103 -0.22 2.21 -2.77
CA GLU A 103 -1.35 1.55 -3.44
C GLU A 103 -0.89 1.04 -4.81
N VAL A 104 -1.28 -0.18 -5.14
CA VAL A 104 -1.01 -0.87 -6.39
C VAL A 104 -2.33 -1.05 -7.14
N VAL A 105 -2.54 -0.18 -8.13
CA VAL A 105 -3.76 -0.16 -8.91
C VAL A 105 -3.90 -1.45 -9.71
N SER A 106 -5.03 -2.13 -9.50
CA SER A 106 -5.39 -3.37 -10.20
C SER A 106 -6.62 -3.23 -11.09
N ASN A 107 -7.38 -2.13 -10.95
CA ASN A 107 -8.59 -1.77 -11.69
C ASN A 107 -8.95 -0.29 -11.46
N THR A 108 -10.12 0.17 -11.94
CA THR A 108 -10.54 1.59 -11.85
C THR A 108 -11.43 1.94 -10.64
N LYS A 109 -11.69 1.01 -9.71
CA LYS A 109 -12.67 1.19 -8.61
C LYS A 109 -12.04 1.57 -7.26
N GLY A 110 -10.73 1.50 -7.08
CA GLY A 110 -10.11 1.64 -5.76
C GLY A 110 -9.97 3.06 -5.20
N HIS A 111 -10.41 4.08 -5.95
CA HIS A 111 -10.47 5.50 -5.53
C HIS A 111 -9.11 6.07 -5.04
N GLU A 112 -7.99 5.55 -5.56
CA GLU A 112 -6.63 5.86 -5.12
C GLU A 112 -6.25 7.35 -5.32
N LEU A 113 -6.82 8.00 -6.35
CA LEU A 113 -6.64 9.43 -6.63
C LEU A 113 -7.80 10.30 -6.13
N GLU A 114 -8.76 9.72 -5.42
CA GLU A 114 -9.98 10.39 -4.96
C GLU A 114 -10.07 10.38 -3.43
N SER A 115 -10.91 9.52 -2.85
CA SER A 115 -11.14 9.46 -1.41
C SER A 115 -9.89 9.04 -0.64
N LYS A 116 -9.15 8.03 -1.11
CA LYS A 116 -7.93 7.54 -0.42
C LYS A 116 -6.86 8.64 -0.31
N LEU A 117 -6.66 9.44 -1.35
CA LEU A 117 -5.74 10.58 -1.34
C LEU A 117 -6.13 11.61 -0.27
N ILE A 118 -7.43 11.84 -0.06
CA ILE A 118 -7.92 12.76 0.99
C ILE A 118 -7.78 12.13 2.37
N ASP A 119 -8.14 10.85 2.50
CA ASP A 119 -8.14 10.13 3.78
C ASP A 119 -6.72 9.97 4.34
N TYR A 120 -5.74 9.64 3.49
CA TYR A 120 -4.33 9.55 3.91
C TYR A 120 -3.78 10.90 4.38
N GLY A 121 -4.11 11.99 3.69
CA GLY A 121 -3.81 13.34 4.16
C GLY A 121 -4.48 13.65 5.51
N THR A 122 -5.75 13.25 5.66
CA THR A 122 -6.55 13.50 6.87
C THR A 122 -5.96 12.85 8.11
N ILE A 123 -5.53 11.59 8.00
CA ILE A 123 -4.91 10.83 9.10
C ILE A 123 -3.44 11.18 9.32
N GLY A 124 -2.82 11.94 8.42
CA GLY A 124 -1.47 12.47 8.58
C GLY A 124 -0.36 11.55 8.06
N VAL A 125 -0.64 10.74 7.04
CA VAL A 125 0.42 10.03 6.29
C VAL A 125 1.37 11.06 5.70
N ARG A 126 2.68 10.75 5.68
CA ARG A 126 3.69 11.67 5.15
C ARG A 126 3.91 11.51 3.65
N TYR A 127 4.09 10.28 3.19
CA TYR A 127 4.31 9.95 1.78
C TYR A 127 3.26 8.97 1.29
N TYR A 128 2.68 9.25 0.13
CA TYR A 128 1.71 8.39 -0.52
C TYR A 128 2.11 8.11 -1.95
N VAL A 129 2.04 6.86 -2.36
CA VAL A 129 2.43 6.40 -3.67
C VAL A 129 1.28 5.64 -4.30
N VAL A 130 0.97 5.97 -5.55
CA VAL A 130 0.08 5.19 -6.40
C VAL A 130 0.91 4.61 -7.53
N TYR A 131 0.98 3.29 -7.59
CA TYR A 131 1.63 2.54 -8.67
C TYR A 131 0.57 1.86 -9.52
N ASP A 132 0.54 2.21 -10.81
CA ASP A 132 -0.44 1.72 -11.78
C ASP A 132 0.30 1.11 -12.98
N PRO A 133 0.68 -0.18 -12.88
CA PRO A 133 1.48 -0.84 -13.92
C PRO A 133 0.78 -0.90 -15.27
N GLU A 134 -0.55 -1.04 -15.27
CA GLU A 134 -1.39 -1.22 -16.47
C GLU A 134 -2.02 0.10 -16.95
N MET A 135 -1.74 1.22 -16.26
CA MET A 135 -2.24 2.56 -16.61
C MET A 135 -3.78 2.65 -16.63
N PHE A 136 -4.44 2.02 -15.66
CA PHE A 136 -5.90 2.09 -15.50
C PHE A 136 -6.40 3.50 -15.17
N ILE A 137 -5.70 4.21 -14.29
CA ILE A 137 -6.12 5.51 -13.73
C ILE A 137 -5.05 6.59 -13.89
N LEU A 138 -3.76 6.22 -13.91
CA LEU A 138 -2.66 7.17 -14.11
C LEU A 138 -2.48 7.50 -15.59
N LYS A 139 -1.95 8.70 -15.87
CA LYS A 139 -1.68 9.17 -17.23
C LYS A 139 -0.24 9.63 -17.34
N GLY A 140 0.44 9.31 -18.44
CA GLY A 140 1.81 9.74 -18.71
C GLY A 140 2.92 8.98 -17.96
N ARG A 141 2.68 8.49 -16.73
CA ARG A 141 3.63 7.63 -15.99
C ARG A 141 2.89 6.64 -15.09
N VAL A 142 3.54 5.50 -14.84
CA VAL A 142 2.99 4.39 -14.04
C VAL A 142 3.11 4.60 -12.53
N ILE A 143 3.79 5.65 -12.07
CA ILE A 143 3.97 5.92 -10.63
C ILE A 143 3.77 7.39 -10.34
N TYR A 144 2.90 7.68 -9.39
CA TYR A 144 2.69 9.00 -8.83
C TYR A 144 3.04 8.93 -7.34
N SER A 145 3.77 9.92 -6.85
CA SER A 145 4.12 10.02 -5.44
C SER A 145 3.83 11.41 -4.92
N TYR A 146 3.40 11.48 -3.67
CA TYR A 146 2.97 12.68 -3.00
C TYR A 146 3.62 12.79 -1.64
N GLU A 147 4.10 13.98 -1.30
CA GLU A 147 4.44 14.38 0.06
C GLU A 147 3.28 15.23 0.60
N TYR A 148 2.71 14.85 1.74
CA TYR A 148 1.70 15.69 2.39
C TYR A 148 2.35 16.84 3.15
N LYS A 149 1.99 18.06 2.77
CA LYS A 149 2.35 19.30 3.46
C LYS A 149 1.09 19.89 4.07
N ASN A 150 1.04 19.94 5.41
CA ASN A 150 -0.17 20.34 6.15
C ASN A 150 -1.43 19.59 5.68
N LYS A 151 -1.32 18.27 5.49
CA LYS A 151 -2.39 17.37 4.99
C LYS A 151 -2.79 17.57 3.52
N ILE A 152 -2.12 18.46 2.79
CA ILE A 152 -2.37 18.68 1.36
C ILE A 152 -1.33 17.88 0.56
N PRO A 153 -1.75 17.00 -0.37
CA PRO A 153 -0.82 16.24 -1.19
C PRO A 153 -0.10 17.18 -2.16
N VAL A 154 1.23 17.11 -2.17
CA VAL A 154 2.08 17.78 -3.16
C VAL A 154 2.80 16.70 -3.94
N GLU A 155 2.55 16.66 -5.24
CA GLU A 155 3.18 15.70 -6.14
C GLU A 155 4.71 15.86 -6.11
N MET A 156 5.41 14.73 -6.10
CA MET A 156 6.86 14.66 -6.08
C MET A 156 7.38 14.31 -7.48
N GLU A 157 8.52 14.90 -7.85
CA GLU A 157 9.23 14.57 -9.10
C GLU A 157 9.97 13.23 -8.99
N GLU A 158 10.49 12.94 -7.79
CA GLU A 158 11.24 11.71 -7.48
C GLU A 158 10.55 10.92 -6.39
N THR A 159 10.63 9.60 -6.46
CA THR A 159 10.14 8.66 -5.46
C THR A 159 11.17 8.41 -4.35
N TRP A 160 11.76 9.48 -3.81
CA TRP A 160 12.74 9.44 -2.71
C TRP A 160 12.18 10.08 -1.43
N PHE A 161 11.97 9.27 -0.40
CA PHE A 161 11.39 9.66 0.88
C PHE A 161 12.51 10.06 1.85
N ARG A 162 12.93 11.32 1.78
CA ARG A 162 14.13 11.83 2.47
C ARG A 162 14.14 11.54 3.98
N GLU A 163 13.00 11.68 4.65
CA GLU A 163 12.88 11.46 6.11
C GLU A 163 12.89 9.97 6.49
N VAL A 164 12.64 9.09 5.52
CA VAL A 164 12.68 7.64 5.70
C VAL A 164 14.04 7.06 5.31
N GLY A 165 14.78 7.72 4.42
CA GLY A 165 16.03 7.22 3.87
C GLY A 165 15.82 6.06 2.87
N LEU A 166 14.65 6.02 2.23
CA LEU A 166 14.28 5.02 1.23
C LEU A 166 13.71 5.69 -0.02
N GLY A 167 13.79 4.99 -1.14
CA GLY A 167 13.07 5.37 -2.35
C GLY A 167 12.59 4.15 -3.11
N LEU A 168 11.64 4.38 -4.00
CA LEU A 168 11.13 3.38 -4.93
C LEU A 168 11.75 3.60 -6.31
N LEU A 169 12.04 2.51 -7.00
CA LEU A 169 12.51 2.51 -8.38
C LEU A 169 11.71 1.47 -9.14
N LEU A 170 11.37 1.78 -10.39
CA LEU A 170 10.80 0.79 -11.29
C LEU A 170 11.91 -0.19 -11.68
N TRP A 171 11.71 -1.45 -11.31
CA TRP A 171 12.63 -2.52 -11.70
C TRP A 171 12.13 -3.19 -12.96
N SER A 172 12.96 -3.18 -14.02
CA SER A 172 12.73 -3.99 -15.22
C SER A 172 13.59 -5.24 -15.14
N GLY A 173 12.97 -6.36 -14.76
CA GLY A 173 13.65 -7.65 -14.63
C GLY A 173 12.87 -8.78 -15.27
N GLY A 174 13.53 -9.48 -16.20
CA GLY A 174 12.98 -10.57 -16.99
C GLY A 174 13.99 -11.08 -18.02
N GLY A 175 15.24 -11.28 -17.60
CA GLY A 175 16.22 -12.01 -18.38
C GLY A 175 16.36 -13.40 -17.79
N PHE A 176 16.03 -14.44 -18.57
CA PHE A 176 16.50 -15.79 -18.27
C PHE A 176 18.03 -15.74 -18.14
N LEU A 177 18.57 -16.29 -17.06
CA LEU A 177 19.98 -16.71 -17.07
C LEU A 177 20.11 -17.72 -18.23
N LYS A 178 21.09 -17.46 -19.11
CA LYS A 178 21.41 -18.32 -20.26
C LYS A 178 21.61 -19.77 -19.87
#